data_AF-A0A7Y5DWM3-F1
#
_entry.id   AF-A0A7Y5DWM3-F1
#
_cell.length_a   1.000
_cell.length_b   1.000
_cell.length_c   1.000
_cell.angle_alpha   90.00
_cell.angle_beta   90.00
_cell.angle_gamma   90.00
#
_symmetry.space_group_name_H-M   'P 1'
#
loop_
_entity.id
_entity.type
_entity.pdbx_description
1 polymer ?
#
loop_
_entity_poly.entity_id
_entity_poly.type
_entity_poly.pdbx_seq_one_letter_code
_entity_poly.pdbx_strand_id
1 'polypeptide(L)'
;MRSFFVVGVGSIGAVAMFVACSSPQPSAPGPAGDVVAACGTYFDSLGKREAACAAQEGIPLAPGSDFAPDSRAAFVEQCRLTLGGAGTAITPAYLTRCAAAVDKLPAGCLPNDPQNGVAECMLPPGTAAVGAPCSDNEQCASGYCGKEGPDGGPAASPRFCGYCVATPGEGAPCAESGRVCGNGLACLGGTCRKEPAPVGAGGTCATRQGDDFPCQWGLECLQVAGSGDVTGMCGVLPGVGASCTDRCAKPLQCRGGTCVAPADEGGDCPLSGECRRDLFCEAASKKCRAFSVVGAGAACGAHDGERAAFL
;
A
#
# COMPACT_ATOMS: atom_id res chain seq x y z
N MET A 1 -3.03 -13.25 28.71
CA MET A 1 -2.16 -12.10 28.35
C MET A 1 -1.75 -12.29 26.90
N ARG A 2 -2.44 -11.62 25.97
CA ARG A 2 -2.14 -11.68 24.53
C ARG A 2 -2.03 -10.23 24.07
N SER A 3 -0.81 -9.81 23.75
CA SER A 3 -0.51 -8.52 23.16
C SER A 3 -0.75 -8.63 21.65
N PHE A 4 -1.62 -7.78 21.11
CA PHE A 4 -1.79 -7.60 19.66
C PHE A 4 -0.85 -6.48 19.23
N PHE A 5 0.09 -6.79 18.32
CA PHE A 5 0.86 -5.79 17.58
C PHE A 5 0.18 -5.59 16.22
N VAL A 6 -0.23 -4.36 15.94
CA VAL A 6 -0.69 -3.94 14.61
C VAL A 6 0.55 -3.53 13.82
N VAL A 7 0.91 -4.33 12.82
CA VAL A 7 1.90 -3.96 11.81
C VAL A 7 1.20 -3.11 10.76
N GLY A 8 1.47 -1.80 10.77
CA GLY A 8 1.01 -0.87 9.75
C GLY A 8 1.66 -1.22 8.41
N VAL A 9 0.86 -1.68 7.45
CA VAL A 9 1.25 -1.81 6.05
C VAL A 9 0.94 -0.47 5.39
N GLY A 10 1.98 0.15 4.84
CA GLY A 10 2.05 1.57 4.50
C GLY A 10 0.96 2.04 3.55
N SER A 11 0.11 2.93 4.05
CA SER A 11 -0.56 3.96 3.28
C SER A 11 0.47 4.87 2.62
N ILE A 12 0.37 5.07 1.30
CA ILE A 12 1.07 6.15 0.59
C ILE A 12 0.60 7.53 1.12
N GLY A 13 -0.54 7.58 1.82
CA GLY A 13 -1.13 8.77 2.45
C GLY A 13 -0.54 9.24 3.79
N ALA A 14 0.66 8.80 4.14
CA ALA A 14 1.53 9.64 4.95
C ALA A 14 2.64 10.11 4.03
N VAL A 15 2.69 11.41 3.76
CA VAL A 15 3.99 12.08 3.62
C VAL A 15 4.68 11.86 4.97
N ALA A 16 5.24 10.66 5.16
CA ALA A 16 6.22 10.42 6.18
C ALA A 16 7.25 11.52 5.95
N MET A 17 7.50 12.33 6.96
CA MET A 17 8.65 13.21 6.95
C MET A 17 9.88 12.30 6.90
N PHE A 18 10.24 11.87 5.68
CA PHE A 18 11.53 11.31 5.41
C PHE A 18 12.50 12.45 5.69
N VAL A 19 13.16 12.37 6.85
CA VAL A 19 14.38 13.13 7.07
C VAL A 19 15.28 12.77 5.90
N ALA A 20 15.41 13.71 4.97
CA ALA A 20 16.10 13.45 3.71
C ALA A 20 17.54 13.02 4.02
N CYS A 21 17.83 11.72 3.94
CA CYS A 21 19.17 11.13 3.95
C CYS A 21 19.93 11.53 2.65
N SER A 22 19.77 12.77 2.16
CA SER A 22 20.36 13.21 0.90
C SER A 22 21.72 13.84 1.16
N SER A 23 22.78 13.08 0.91
CA SER A 23 24.09 13.69 0.63
C SER A 23 24.15 14.06 -0.84
N PRO A 24 24.82 15.17 -1.21
CA PRO A 24 24.95 15.59 -2.60
C PRO A 24 25.84 14.59 -3.33
N GLN A 25 25.22 13.62 -3.99
CA GLN A 25 25.91 12.77 -4.96
C GLN A 25 25.97 13.54 -6.29
N PRO A 26 27.10 13.56 -6.99
CA PRO A 26 27.16 14.13 -8.33
C PRO A 26 26.33 13.25 -9.27
N SER A 27 25.06 13.61 -9.44
CA SER A 27 24.20 13.02 -10.45
C SER A 27 24.85 13.27 -11.82
N ALA A 28 25.11 12.23 -12.59
CA ALA A 28 25.38 12.41 -14.00
C ALA A 28 24.17 13.16 -14.60
N PRO A 29 24.37 14.24 -15.37
CA PRO A 29 23.28 15.01 -15.94
C PRO A 29 22.59 14.17 -17.03
N GLY A 30 21.66 13.31 -16.62
CA GLY A 30 20.56 12.94 -17.49
C GLY A 30 19.71 14.18 -17.78
N PRO A 31 18.96 14.21 -18.90
CA PRO A 31 18.02 15.29 -19.15
C PRO A 31 16.96 15.29 -18.05
N ALA A 32 17.13 16.16 -17.04
CA ALA A 32 16.28 16.24 -15.87
C ALA A 32 14.79 16.47 -16.22
N GLY A 33 14.51 17.00 -17.41
CA GLY A 33 13.15 17.17 -17.94
C GLY A 33 12.40 15.86 -18.17
N ASP A 34 13.10 14.79 -18.59
CA ASP A 34 12.45 13.51 -18.94
C ASP A 34 11.95 12.77 -17.69
N VAL A 35 12.69 12.88 -16.59
CA VAL A 35 12.34 12.27 -15.29
C VAL A 35 11.10 12.92 -14.70
N VAL A 36 11.07 14.26 -14.63
CA VAL A 36 9.94 15.03 -14.09
C VAL A 36 8.66 14.75 -14.89
N ALA A 37 8.76 14.71 -16.22
CA ALA A 37 7.62 14.40 -17.08
C ALA A 37 7.11 12.96 -16.88
N ALA A 38 8.00 11.97 -16.77
CA ALA A 38 7.62 10.58 -16.54
C ALA A 38 6.96 10.37 -15.17
N CYS A 39 7.51 10.98 -14.11
CA CYS A 39 6.91 10.97 -12.77
C CYS A 39 5.51 11.61 -12.78
N GLY A 40 5.36 12.78 -13.43
CA GLY A 40 4.07 13.46 -13.54
C GLY A 40 3.04 12.62 -14.30
N THR A 41 3.45 12.01 -15.43
CA THR A 41 2.57 11.15 -16.23
C THR A 41 2.09 9.94 -15.43
N TYR A 42 3.00 9.30 -14.69
CA TYR A 42 2.64 8.17 -13.84
C TYR A 42 1.67 8.56 -12.73
N PHE A 43 1.89 9.69 -12.06
CA PHE A 43 0.95 10.25 -11.08
C PHE A 43 -0.42 10.52 -11.69
N ASP A 44 -0.45 11.15 -12.86
CA ASP A 44 -1.69 11.51 -13.55
C ASP A 44 -2.49 10.25 -13.96
N SER A 45 -1.83 9.17 -14.38
CA SER A 45 -2.45 7.86 -14.65
C SER A 45 -3.05 7.22 -13.39
N LEU A 46 -2.33 7.25 -12.27
CA LEU A 46 -2.86 6.76 -10.99
C LEU A 46 -4.07 7.60 -10.54
N GLY A 47 -3.98 8.93 -10.63
CA GLY A 47 -5.07 9.84 -10.26
C GLY A 47 -6.31 9.71 -11.13
N LYS A 48 -6.16 9.52 -12.45
CA LYS A 48 -7.29 9.21 -13.37
C LYS A 48 -8.00 7.94 -12.95
N ARG A 49 -7.24 6.92 -12.54
CA ARG A 49 -7.83 5.65 -12.12
C ARG A 49 -8.55 5.77 -10.80
N GLU A 50 -7.96 6.45 -9.82
CA GLU A 50 -8.62 6.73 -8.55
C GLU A 50 -9.92 7.52 -8.78
N ALA A 51 -9.89 8.52 -9.67
CA ALA A 51 -11.10 9.27 -10.05
C ALA A 51 -12.15 8.39 -10.73
N ALA A 52 -11.76 7.47 -11.61
CA ALA A 52 -12.67 6.53 -12.24
C ALA A 52 -13.30 5.56 -11.22
N CYS A 53 -12.51 5.08 -10.27
CA CYS A 53 -12.96 4.27 -9.15
C CYS A 53 -13.99 5.02 -8.29
N ALA A 54 -13.62 6.21 -7.81
CA ALA A 54 -14.46 7.10 -7.04
C ALA A 54 -15.81 7.36 -7.75
N ALA A 55 -15.78 7.61 -9.07
CA ALA A 55 -16.99 7.80 -9.88
C ALA A 55 -17.88 6.54 -9.95
N GLN A 56 -17.30 5.34 -10.05
CA GLN A 56 -18.06 4.08 -10.07
C GLN A 56 -18.74 3.80 -8.74
N GLU A 57 -18.09 4.15 -7.64
CA GLU A 57 -18.64 3.96 -6.29
C GLU A 57 -19.62 5.07 -5.89
N GLY A 58 -19.72 6.14 -6.69
CA GLY A 58 -20.52 7.32 -6.36
C GLY A 58 -19.93 8.13 -5.21
N ILE A 59 -18.62 8.02 -4.97
CA ILE A 59 -17.92 8.65 -3.86
C ILE A 59 -17.09 9.80 -4.44
N PRO A 60 -17.36 11.06 -4.09
CA PRO A 60 -16.52 12.15 -4.53
C PRO A 60 -15.11 12.00 -3.91
N LEU A 61 -14.07 12.26 -4.71
CA LEU A 61 -12.71 12.36 -4.18
C LEU A 61 -12.69 13.46 -3.11
N ALA A 62 -12.32 13.09 -1.88
CA ALA A 62 -12.22 14.05 -0.79
C ALA A 62 -11.16 15.12 -1.11
N PRO A 63 -11.39 16.39 -0.74
CA PRO A 63 -10.32 17.39 -0.70
C PRO A 63 -9.15 16.87 0.15
N GLY A 64 -7.93 16.92 -0.39
CA GLY A 64 -6.74 16.38 0.29
C GLY A 64 -6.48 14.89 0.08
N SER A 65 -7.14 14.25 -0.90
CA SER A 65 -6.73 12.91 -1.34
C SER A 65 -5.28 12.91 -1.84
N ASP A 66 -4.65 11.73 -1.82
CA ASP A 66 -3.27 11.54 -2.29
C ASP A 66 -3.07 11.96 -3.76
N PHE A 67 -4.15 12.11 -4.51
CA PHE A 67 -4.18 12.55 -5.91
C PHE A 67 -4.70 13.98 -6.10
N ALA A 68 -4.80 14.77 -5.04
CA ALA A 68 -5.07 16.20 -5.14
C ALA A 68 -3.95 16.91 -5.94
N PRO A 69 -4.26 18.02 -6.63
CA PRO A 69 -3.27 18.76 -7.42
C PRO A 69 -2.01 19.14 -6.62
N ASP A 70 -2.15 19.47 -5.34
CA ASP A 70 -1.04 19.85 -4.47
C ASP A 70 -0.11 18.67 -4.13
N SER A 71 -0.66 17.44 -4.10
CA SER A 71 0.10 16.20 -3.88
C SER A 71 0.99 15.84 -5.07
N ARG A 72 0.65 16.32 -6.27
CA ARG A 72 1.40 16.05 -7.51
C ARG A 72 2.82 16.58 -7.44
N ALA A 73 3.01 17.81 -6.96
CA ALA A 73 4.33 18.42 -6.90
C ALA A 73 5.25 17.67 -5.92
N ALA A 74 4.72 17.30 -4.76
CA ALA A 74 5.44 16.51 -3.76
C ALA A 74 5.81 15.12 -4.30
N PHE A 75 4.87 14.45 -4.98
CA PHE A 75 5.12 13.16 -5.61
C PHE A 75 6.21 13.24 -6.68
N VAL A 76 6.13 14.23 -7.59
CA VAL A 76 7.09 14.39 -8.68
C VAL A 76 8.50 14.63 -8.13
N GLU A 77 8.64 15.44 -7.08
CA GLU A 77 9.94 15.67 -6.45
C GLU A 77 10.48 14.41 -5.78
N GLN A 78 9.65 13.68 -5.02
CA GLN A 78 10.06 12.42 -4.40
C GLN A 78 10.48 11.38 -5.46
N CYS A 79 9.67 11.21 -6.50
CA CYS A 79 9.94 10.32 -7.62
C CYS A 79 11.26 10.68 -8.32
N ARG A 80 11.53 11.97 -8.52
CA ARG A 80 12.80 12.46 -9.08
C ARG A 80 13.99 12.07 -8.20
N LEU A 81 13.87 12.21 -6.89
CA LEU A 81 14.93 11.82 -5.94
C LEU A 81 15.19 10.31 -5.98
N THR A 82 14.14 9.49 -5.97
CA THR A 82 14.25 8.03 -6.02
C THR A 82 14.88 7.54 -7.33
N LEU A 83 14.46 8.08 -8.48
CA LEU A 83 15.01 7.75 -9.81
C LEU A 83 16.46 8.21 -10.00
N GLY A 84 16.87 9.25 -9.26
CA GLY A 84 18.24 9.76 -9.28
C GLY A 84 19.19 9.01 -8.34
N GLY A 85 18.66 8.12 -7.49
CA GLY A 85 19.45 7.37 -6.52
C GLY A 85 20.39 6.37 -7.18
N ALA A 86 21.64 6.32 -6.74
CA ALA A 86 22.58 5.33 -7.26
C ALA A 86 22.08 3.91 -6.98
N GLY A 87 22.16 3.04 -7.99
CA GLY A 87 21.69 1.66 -7.88
C GLY A 87 20.24 1.44 -8.28
N THR A 88 19.44 2.50 -8.48
CA THR A 88 18.05 2.31 -8.97
C THR A 88 18.03 1.86 -10.42
N ALA A 89 17.22 0.84 -10.72
CA ALA A 89 16.97 0.39 -12.10
C ALA A 89 15.69 1.01 -12.69
N ILE A 90 14.98 1.82 -11.91
CA ILE A 90 13.78 2.51 -12.35
C ILE A 90 14.20 3.64 -13.30
N THR A 91 13.60 3.68 -14.49
CA THR A 91 13.91 4.67 -15.54
C THR A 91 12.66 5.45 -15.97
N PRO A 92 12.79 6.62 -16.62
CA PRO A 92 11.64 7.32 -17.21
C PRO A 92 10.83 6.43 -18.18
N ALA A 93 11.53 5.60 -18.96
CA ALA A 93 10.90 4.65 -19.87
C ALA A 93 10.10 3.56 -19.13
N TYR A 94 10.59 3.10 -17.97
CA TYR A 94 9.86 2.18 -17.10
C TYR A 94 8.56 2.81 -16.59
N LEU A 95 8.63 4.03 -16.03
CA LEU A 95 7.43 4.74 -15.54
C LEU A 95 6.40 4.97 -16.64
N THR A 96 6.86 5.31 -17.85
CA THR A 96 5.97 5.51 -19.00
C THR A 96 5.25 4.21 -19.38
N ARG A 97 5.96 3.07 -19.39
CA ARG A 97 5.33 1.76 -19.65
C ARG A 97 4.36 1.37 -18.57
N CYS A 98 4.72 1.58 -17.31
CA CYS A 98 3.86 1.29 -16.17
C CYS A 98 2.59 2.17 -16.19
N ALA A 99 2.71 3.48 -16.41
CA ALA A 99 1.58 4.40 -16.58
C ALA A 99 0.63 3.94 -17.70
N ALA A 100 1.18 3.57 -18.87
CA ALA A 100 0.39 3.06 -19.98
C ALA A 100 -0.27 1.70 -19.68
N ALA A 101 0.33 0.87 -18.83
CA ALA A 101 -0.26 -0.38 -18.39
C ALA A 101 -1.38 -0.13 -17.38
N VAL A 102 -1.21 0.82 -16.45
CA VAL A 102 -2.25 1.28 -15.50
C VAL A 102 -3.47 1.83 -16.25
N ASP A 103 -3.26 2.65 -17.28
CA ASP A 103 -4.33 3.25 -18.08
C ASP A 103 -5.17 2.20 -18.85
N LYS A 104 -4.63 1.00 -19.08
CA LYS A 104 -5.33 -0.10 -19.77
C LYS A 104 -6.18 -0.95 -18.82
N LEU A 105 -6.06 -0.73 -17.52
CA LEU A 105 -6.77 -1.55 -16.54
C LEU A 105 -8.26 -1.23 -16.58
N PRO A 106 -9.14 -2.24 -16.42
CA PRO A 106 -10.56 -1.99 -16.39
C PRO A 106 -10.87 -0.96 -15.29
N ALA A 107 -11.78 -0.04 -15.59
CA ALA A 107 -12.27 0.93 -14.62
C ALA A 107 -12.82 0.15 -13.42
N GLY A 108 -12.21 0.35 -12.25
CA GLY A 108 -12.43 -0.46 -11.07
C GLY A 108 -11.50 -0.03 -9.94
N CYS A 109 -12.02 -0.09 -8.72
CA CYS A 109 -11.27 0.25 -7.52
C CYS A 109 -10.20 -0.79 -7.22
N LEU A 110 -8.98 -0.30 -7.03
CA LEU A 110 -7.84 -1.12 -6.68
C LEU A 110 -7.96 -1.60 -5.23
N PRO A 111 -7.72 -2.88 -4.93
CA PRO A 111 -7.46 -3.28 -3.56
C PRO A 111 -6.06 -2.78 -3.16
N ASN A 112 -5.98 -1.71 -2.36
CA ASN A 112 -4.87 -1.18 -1.54
C ASN A 112 -3.42 -1.11 -2.09
N ASP A 113 -3.08 -1.66 -3.26
CA ASP A 113 -1.75 -1.58 -3.87
C ASP A 113 -1.85 -1.64 -5.42
N PRO A 114 -1.70 -0.51 -6.13
CA PRO A 114 -1.71 -0.45 -7.59
C PRO A 114 -0.59 -1.24 -8.26
N GLN A 115 0.53 -1.47 -7.55
CA GLN A 115 1.78 -1.96 -8.16
C GLN A 115 1.82 -3.49 -8.24
N ASN A 116 1.21 -4.18 -7.27
CA ASN A 116 1.34 -5.63 -7.09
C ASN A 116 0.62 -6.52 -8.11
N GLY A 117 0.08 -5.99 -9.21
CA GLY A 117 -0.44 -6.87 -10.27
C GLY A 117 -0.27 -6.41 -11.71
N VAL A 118 0.31 -5.22 -11.94
CA VAL A 118 0.64 -4.80 -13.30
C VAL A 118 2.05 -5.30 -13.51
N ALA A 119 2.22 -6.33 -14.33
CA ALA A 119 3.54 -6.91 -14.55
C ALA A 119 4.56 -5.84 -15.00
N GLU A 120 4.11 -4.85 -15.77
CA GLU A 120 4.90 -3.71 -16.23
C GLU A 120 5.23 -2.68 -15.14
N CYS A 121 4.51 -2.71 -14.01
CA CYS A 121 4.75 -1.89 -12.83
C CYS A 121 5.42 -2.65 -11.68
N MET A 122 5.82 -3.91 -11.89
CA MET A 122 6.71 -4.58 -10.94
C MET A 122 8.07 -3.87 -10.97
N LEU A 123 8.55 -3.46 -9.81
CA LEU A 123 9.80 -2.70 -9.72
C LEU A 123 10.97 -3.59 -10.19
N PRO A 124 11.80 -3.10 -11.13
CA PRO A 124 12.98 -3.83 -11.54
C PRO A 124 13.96 -3.94 -10.36
N PRO A 125 14.71 -5.05 -10.26
CA PRO A 125 15.75 -5.17 -9.24
C PRO A 125 16.79 -4.06 -9.43
N GLY A 126 17.27 -3.50 -8.32
CA GLY A 126 18.35 -2.52 -8.35
C GLY A 126 19.68 -3.12 -8.81
N THR A 127 20.74 -2.33 -8.78
CA THR A 127 22.08 -2.76 -9.20
C THR A 127 23.12 -2.71 -8.09
N ALA A 128 22.79 -2.16 -6.91
CA ALA A 128 23.71 -2.12 -5.79
C ALA A 128 23.91 -3.53 -5.20
N ALA A 129 25.17 -3.92 -5.04
CA ALA A 129 25.54 -5.23 -4.50
C ALA A 129 25.25 -5.32 -2.99
N VAL A 130 25.19 -6.55 -2.45
CA VAL A 130 25.09 -6.78 -1.01
C VAL A 130 26.22 -6.07 -0.26
N GLY A 131 25.89 -5.38 0.83
CA GLY A 131 26.79 -4.55 1.63
C GLY A 131 26.96 -3.12 1.12
N ALA A 132 26.45 -2.77 -0.07
CA ALA A 132 26.44 -1.39 -0.54
C ALA A 132 25.45 -0.54 0.28
N PRO A 133 25.73 0.75 0.51
CA PRO A 133 24.76 1.63 1.16
C PRO A 133 23.53 1.83 0.28
N CYS A 134 22.37 1.97 0.91
CA CYS A 134 21.11 2.26 0.25
C CYS A 134 20.25 3.21 1.10
N SER A 135 19.38 3.95 0.44
CA SER A 135 18.26 4.67 1.05
C SER A 135 16.96 3.88 0.94
N ASP A 136 16.81 3.10 -0.13
CA ASP A 136 15.57 2.42 -0.49
C ASP A 136 15.83 1.04 -1.11
N ASN A 137 14.80 0.19 -1.12
CA ASN A 137 14.87 -1.21 -1.55
C ASN A 137 15.26 -1.35 -3.04
N GLU A 138 14.81 -0.43 -3.87
CA GLU A 138 14.92 -0.45 -5.33
C GLU A 138 16.34 -0.16 -5.81
N GLN A 139 17.23 0.26 -4.91
CA GLN A 139 18.65 0.43 -5.20
C GLN A 139 19.39 -0.91 -5.15
N CYS A 140 18.88 -1.88 -4.39
CA CYS A 140 19.56 -3.14 -4.11
C CYS A 140 19.23 -4.20 -5.15
N ALA A 141 20.24 -4.92 -5.63
CA ALA A 141 20.06 -6.07 -6.52
C ALA A 141 19.23 -7.19 -5.88
N SER A 142 19.30 -7.30 -4.55
CA SER A 142 18.47 -8.21 -3.77
C SER A 142 17.02 -7.73 -3.61
N GLY A 143 16.76 -6.43 -3.82
CA GLY A 143 15.46 -5.81 -3.59
C GLY A 143 15.20 -5.38 -2.16
N TYR A 144 16.22 -5.42 -1.29
CA TYR A 144 16.03 -5.13 0.12
C TYR A 144 17.17 -4.30 0.71
N CYS A 145 16.78 -3.16 1.27
CA CYS A 145 17.61 -2.23 2.01
C CYS A 145 17.37 -2.42 3.51
N GLY A 146 18.29 -3.11 4.19
CA GLY A 146 18.20 -3.38 5.62
C GLY A 146 18.73 -2.22 6.47
N LYS A 147 18.12 -1.99 7.64
CA LYS A 147 18.55 -0.98 8.64
C LYS A 147 19.71 -1.43 9.53
N GLU A 148 20.20 -2.65 9.33
CA GLU A 148 21.34 -3.21 10.04
C GLU A 148 22.47 -3.42 9.04
N GLY A 149 23.70 -3.04 9.43
CA GLY A 149 24.86 -3.30 8.60
C GLY A 149 25.17 -4.80 8.50
N PRO A 150 25.99 -5.23 7.53
CA PRO A 150 26.37 -6.63 7.36
C PRO A 150 27.05 -7.24 8.61
N ASP A 151 27.63 -6.41 9.48
CA ASP A 151 28.24 -6.83 10.74
C ASP A 151 27.26 -6.85 11.95
N GLY A 152 25.95 -6.67 11.72
CA GLY A 152 24.93 -6.57 12.77
C GLY A 152 25.00 -5.28 13.60
N GLY A 153 25.80 -4.31 13.18
CA GLY A 153 25.88 -2.98 13.78
C GLY A 153 24.73 -2.07 13.34
N PRO A 154 24.35 -1.05 14.15
CA PRO A 154 23.33 -0.08 13.77
C PRO A 154 23.76 0.66 12.49
N ALA A 155 22.94 0.64 11.43
CA ALA A 155 23.29 1.20 10.12
C ALA A 155 23.33 2.73 10.07
N ALA A 156 23.12 3.42 11.18
CA ALA A 156 22.91 4.87 11.18
C ALA A 156 24.22 5.64 11.02
N SER A 157 24.77 5.65 9.80
CA SER A 157 25.39 6.88 9.32
C SER A 157 24.25 7.86 9.05
N PRO A 158 24.34 9.14 9.44
CA PRO A 158 23.32 10.15 9.11
C PRO A 158 23.13 10.38 7.59
N ARG A 159 23.91 9.70 6.75
CA ARG A 159 23.92 9.82 5.29
C ARG A 159 23.20 8.70 4.54
N PHE A 160 23.00 7.54 5.16
CA PHE A 160 22.39 6.38 4.49
C PHE A 160 21.37 5.76 5.43
N CYS A 161 20.21 5.40 4.89
CA CYS A 161 19.14 4.85 5.71
C CYS A 161 19.28 3.32 5.89
N GLY A 162 20.20 2.64 5.17
CA GLY A 162 20.51 1.23 5.30
C GLY A 162 21.65 0.70 4.41
N TYR A 163 21.76 -0.63 4.32
CA TYR A 163 22.64 -1.36 3.41
C TYR A 163 21.88 -2.45 2.67
N CYS A 164 22.31 -2.75 1.44
CA CYS A 164 21.73 -3.84 0.66
C CYS A 164 22.04 -5.18 1.33
N VAL A 165 21.02 -5.94 1.71
CA VAL A 165 21.19 -7.23 2.40
C VAL A 165 20.90 -8.36 1.43
N ALA A 166 21.62 -9.46 1.57
CA ALA A 166 21.30 -10.69 0.83
C ALA A 166 19.92 -11.19 1.26
N THR A 167 19.10 -11.52 0.27
CA THR A 167 17.76 -12.06 0.49
C THR A 167 17.74 -13.54 0.14
N PRO A 168 17.01 -14.39 0.88
CA PRO A 168 16.86 -15.80 0.52
C PRO A 168 16.24 -15.96 -0.87
N GLY A 169 16.81 -16.87 -1.66
CA GLY A 169 16.30 -17.21 -3.00
C GLY A 169 15.14 -18.19 -2.96
N GLU A 170 14.63 -18.57 -4.13
CA GLU A 170 13.53 -19.53 -4.27
C GLU A 170 13.86 -20.87 -3.58
N GLY A 171 12.92 -21.39 -2.78
CA GLY A 171 13.06 -22.60 -1.97
C GLY A 171 13.76 -22.41 -0.61
N ALA A 172 14.42 -21.27 -0.38
CA ALA A 172 15.10 -21.01 0.90
C ALA A 172 14.08 -20.72 2.03
N PRO A 173 14.41 -21.06 3.28
CA PRO A 173 13.57 -20.72 4.42
C PRO A 173 13.51 -19.20 4.63
N CYS A 174 12.37 -18.71 5.05
CA CYS A 174 12.15 -17.30 5.38
C CYS A 174 11.28 -17.17 6.63
N ALA A 175 11.50 -16.08 7.39
CA ALA A 175 10.68 -15.76 8.55
C ALA A 175 9.44 -14.96 8.13
N GLU A 176 8.25 -15.42 8.51
CA GLU A 176 6.97 -14.75 8.21
C GLU A 176 6.90 -13.31 8.76
N SER A 177 7.58 -13.05 9.88
CA SER A 177 7.65 -11.72 10.51
C SER A 177 8.59 -10.74 9.79
N GLY A 178 9.46 -11.25 8.91
CA GLY A 178 10.42 -10.44 8.15
C GLY A 178 10.07 -10.28 6.68
N ARG A 179 9.29 -11.19 6.08
CA ARG A 179 8.86 -11.20 4.66
C ARG A 179 9.94 -10.87 3.62
N VAL A 180 11.22 -11.01 3.94
CA VAL A 180 12.26 -10.68 2.97
C VAL A 180 12.61 -11.95 2.20
N CYS A 181 12.04 -12.09 1.01
CA CYS A 181 12.54 -12.98 -0.03
C CYS A 181 13.16 -12.12 -1.14
N GLY A 182 13.99 -12.73 -1.98
CA GLY A 182 14.55 -12.01 -3.12
C GLY A 182 13.48 -11.47 -4.07
N ASN A 183 13.88 -10.49 -4.88
CA ASN A 183 13.00 -9.85 -5.86
C ASN A 183 12.06 -10.82 -6.60
N GLY A 184 10.75 -10.53 -6.57
CA GLY A 184 9.71 -11.34 -7.22
C GLY A 184 9.34 -12.62 -6.49
N LEU A 185 9.80 -12.81 -5.25
CA LEU A 185 9.43 -13.93 -4.38
C LEU A 185 8.71 -13.41 -3.14
N ALA A 186 7.77 -14.20 -2.64
CA ALA A 186 7.12 -13.98 -1.35
C ALA A 186 7.48 -15.11 -0.38
N CYS A 187 7.45 -14.78 0.92
CA CYS A 187 7.61 -15.77 1.98
C CYS A 187 6.30 -16.53 2.19
N LEU A 188 6.18 -17.69 1.54
CA LEU A 188 4.99 -18.52 1.53
C LEU A 188 5.23 -19.84 2.28
N GLY A 189 4.44 -20.09 3.32
CA GLY A 189 4.58 -21.24 4.22
C GLY A 189 5.99 -21.36 4.82
N GLY A 190 6.64 -20.24 5.17
CA GLY A 190 8.01 -20.21 5.68
C GLY A 190 9.10 -20.48 4.64
N THR A 191 8.77 -20.46 3.34
CA THR A 191 9.73 -20.64 2.24
C THR A 191 9.56 -19.58 1.16
N CYS A 192 10.66 -19.09 0.60
CA CYS A 192 10.60 -18.14 -0.50
C CYS A 192 10.12 -18.84 -1.77
N ARG A 193 9.02 -18.38 -2.35
CA ARG A 193 8.44 -18.94 -3.58
C ARG A 193 7.99 -17.80 -4.47
N LYS A 194 7.88 -18.06 -5.77
CA LYS A 194 7.19 -17.13 -6.67
C LYS A 194 5.75 -17.00 -6.20
N GLU A 195 5.27 -15.76 -6.13
CA GLU A 195 3.85 -15.54 -5.89
C GLU A 195 3.06 -16.27 -7.00
N PRO A 196 2.10 -17.13 -6.64
CA PRO A 196 1.29 -17.79 -7.63
C PRO A 196 0.54 -16.73 -8.44
N ALA A 197 0.40 -16.98 -9.75
CA ALA A 197 -0.35 -16.09 -10.62
C ALA A 197 -1.77 -15.89 -10.07
N PRO A 198 -2.29 -14.66 -10.07
CA PRO A 198 -3.58 -14.39 -9.49
C PRO A 198 -4.69 -15.15 -10.21
N VAL A 199 -5.64 -15.67 -9.43
CA VAL A 199 -6.67 -16.59 -9.92
C VAL A 199 -7.91 -15.82 -10.36
N GLY A 200 -8.40 -16.10 -11.56
CA GLY A 200 -9.59 -15.44 -12.12
C GLY A 200 -10.89 -15.78 -11.38
N ALA A 201 -11.98 -15.09 -11.77
CA ALA A 201 -13.30 -15.30 -11.17
C ALA A 201 -13.73 -16.77 -11.22
N GLY A 202 -14.25 -17.28 -10.10
CA GLY A 202 -14.65 -18.67 -9.90
C GLY A 202 -13.50 -19.62 -9.57
N GLY A 203 -12.23 -19.19 -9.67
CA GLY A 203 -11.11 -20.03 -9.29
C GLY A 203 -10.86 -20.06 -7.79
N THR A 204 -10.21 -21.12 -7.32
CA THR A 204 -9.94 -21.35 -5.90
C THR A 204 -8.87 -20.41 -5.39
N CYS A 205 -9.09 -19.83 -4.22
CA CYS A 205 -8.13 -19.02 -3.49
C CYS A 205 -8.03 -19.49 -2.04
N ALA A 206 -7.01 -19.04 -1.30
CA ALA A 206 -6.87 -19.33 0.12
C ALA A 206 -6.68 -18.03 0.91
N THR A 207 -7.26 -17.98 2.11
CA THR A 207 -7.29 -16.80 3.00
C THR A 207 -6.39 -16.93 4.22
N ARG A 208 -5.55 -17.96 4.30
CA ARG A 208 -4.72 -18.21 5.49
C ARG A 208 -3.27 -17.80 5.27
N GLN A 209 -2.75 -17.16 6.32
CA GLN A 209 -1.34 -16.87 6.58
C GLN A 209 -0.40 -17.85 5.89
N GLY A 210 0.23 -17.38 4.82
CA GLY A 210 1.38 -18.04 4.21
C GLY A 210 1.13 -18.65 2.83
N ASP A 211 -0.10 -18.83 2.37
CA ASP A 211 -0.38 -19.37 1.02
C ASP A 211 -1.51 -18.58 0.34
N ASP A 212 -1.44 -17.24 0.41
CA ASP A 212 -2.42 -16.39 -0.25
C ASP A 212 -2.27 -16.58 -1.77
N PHE A 213 -3.23 -17.27 -2.38
CA PHE A 213 -3.42 -17.24 -3.83
C PHE A 213 -4.25 -15.99 -4.12
N PRO A 214 -3.63 -14.88 -4.56
CA PRO A 214 -4.38 -13.66 -4.76
C PRO A 214 -5.41 -13.90 -5.86
N CYS A 215 -6.60 -13.37 -5.68
CA CYS A 215 -7.54 -13.30 -6.78
C CYS A 215 -7.06 -12.26 -7.79
N GLN A 216 -7.47 -12.42 -9.05
CA GLN A 216 -7.30 -11.38 -10.06
C GLN A 216 -7.94 -10.07 -9.59
N TRP A 217 -7.47 -8.98 -10.16
CA TRP A 217 -7.91 -7.65 -9.78
C TRP A 217 -9.42 -7.46 -9.79
N GLY A 218 -9.90 -6.73 -8.77
CA GLY A 218 -11.32 -6.47 -8.56
C GLY A 218 -12.09 -7.67 -7.98
N LEU A 219 -11.40 -8.77 -7.68
CA LEU A 219 -11.98 -9.95 -7.04
C LEU A 219 -11.43 -10.09 -5.61
N GLU A 220 -12.25 -10.59 -4.71
CA GLU A 220 -11.81 -11.03 -3.38
C GLU A 220 -11.97 -12.54 -3.24
N CYS A 221 -11.17 -13.10 -2.34
CA CYS A 221 -11.32 -14.48 -1.96
C CYS A 221 -12.54 -14.64 -1.04
N LEU A 222 -13.68 -15.04 -1.62
CA LEU A 222 -14.93 -15.26 -0.90
C LEU A 222 -14.91 -16.64 -0.25
N GLN A 223 -14.94 -16.69 1.08
CA GLN A 223 -15.05 -17.96 1.79
C GLN A 223 -16.35 -18.66 1.42
N VAL A 224 -16.26 -19.96 1.13
CA VAL A 224 -17.45 -20.78 0.89
C VAL A 224 -18.02 -21.15 2.25
N ALA A 225 -19.22 -20.67 2.55
CA ALA A 225 -19.87 -20.90 3.84
C ALA A 225 -19.90 -22.40 4.19
N GLY A 226 -19.40 -22.75 5.38
CA GLY A 226 -19.46 -24.12 5.91
C GLY A 226 -18.29 -25.03 5.53
N SER A 227 -17.28 -24.57 4.79
CA SER A 227 -16.14 -25.43 4.45
C SER A 227 -15.25 -25.76 5.64
N GLY A 228 -15.19 -24.93 6.68
CA GLY A 228 -14.22 -25.07 7.80
C GLY A 228 -12.75 -24.87 7.36
N ASP A 229 -12.49 -25.03 6.07
CA ASP A 229 -11.26 -24.75 5.36
C ASP A 229 -11.15 -23.28 5.00
N VAL A 230 -9.91 -22.83 4.91
CA VAL A 230 -9.50 -21.46 4.56
C VAL A 230 -9.54 -21.17 3.06
N THR A 231 -10.02 -22.13 2.29
CA THR A 231 -10.23 -22.01 0.85
C THR A 231 -11.52 -21.25 0.54
N GLY A 232 -11.41 -20.33 -0.40
CA GLY A 232 -12.51 -19.58 -0.97
C GLY A 232 -12.54 -19.69 -2.48
N MET A 233 -13.45 -18.94 -3.09
CA MET A 233 -13.48 -18.71 -4.52
C MET A 233 -13.30 -17.22 -4.81
N CYS A 234 -12.53 -16.90 -5.85
CA CYS A 234 -12.37 -15.55 -6.31
C CYS A 234 -13.68 -15.04 -6.91
N GLY A 235 -14.25 -14.01 -6.32
CA GLY A 235 -15.51 -13.45 -6.76
C GLY A 235 -15.57 -11.94 -6.58
N VAL A 236 -16.50 -11.31 -7.30
CA VAL A 236 -16.80 -9.90 -7.11
C VAL A 236 -17.56 -9.74 -5.80
N LEU A 237 -17.14 -8.81 -4.97
CA LEU A 237 -17.90 -8.48 -3.76
C LEU A 237 -19.23 -7.79 -4.09
N PRO A 238 -20.27 -7.95 -3.25
CA PRO A 238 -21.56 -7.32 -3.49
C PRO A 238 -21.45 -5.79 -3.47
N GLY A 239 -22.00 -5.13 -4.50
CA GLY A 239 -22.08 -3.67 -4.62
C GLY A 239 -23.23 -3.04 -3.83
N VAL A 240 -23.44 -1.73 -3.98
CA VAL A 240 -24.48 -0.98 -3.23
C VAL A 240 -25.86 -1.63 -3.38
N GLY A 241 -26.55 -1.82 -2.26
CA GLY A 241 -27.89 -2.39 -2.19
C GLY A 241 -27.96 -3.92 -2.33
N ALA A 242 -26.85 -4.59 -2.68
CA ALA A 242 -26.82 -6.04 -2.72
C ALA A 242 -26.80 -6.64 -1.31
N SER A 243 -27.34 -7.85 -1.19
CA SER A 243 -27.31 -8.60 0.07
C SER A 243 -25.89 -9.04 0.43
N CYS A 244 -25.58 -9.03 1.72
CA CYS A 244 -24.28 -9.41 2.26
C CYS A 244 -24.43 -10.13 3.60
N THR A 245 -23.45 -10.95 3.94
CA THR A 245 -23.31 -11.55 5.29
C THR A 245 -22.38 -10.71 6.16
N ASP A 246 -21.21 -10.34 5.62
CA ASP A 246 -20.13 -9.71 6.37
C ASP A 246 -19.27 -8.77 5.52
N ARG A 247 -19.24 -8.97 4.19
CA ARG A 247 -18.40 -8.19 3.27
C ARG A 247 -19.19 -7.61 2.12
N CYS A 248 -18.71 -6.45 1.67
CA CYS A 248 -19.20 -5.69 0.53
C CYS A 248 -18.01 -5.16 -0.25
N ALA A 249 -18.24 -4.81 -1.52
CA ALA A 249 -17.26 -4.11 -2.34
C ALA A 249 -16.80 -2.90 -1.53
N LYS A 250 -15.49 -2.76 -1.31
CA LYS A 250 -15.00 -1.55 -0.64
C LYS A 250 -15.46 -0.32 -1.43
N PRO A 251 -15.63 0.84 -0.77
CA PRO A 251 -15.57 1.07 0.68
C PRO A 251 -16.90 0.80 1.39
N LEU A 252 -17.83 0.09 0.73
CA LEU A 252 -19.14 -0.22 1.29
C LEU A 252 -19.01 -1.16 2.49
N GLN A 253 -20.05 -1.15 3.32
CA GLN A 253 -20.12 -1.95 4.53
C GLN A 253 -21.39 -2.77 4.56
N CYS A 254 -21.28 -3.97 5.12
CA CYS A 254 -22.43 -4.83 5.29
C CYS A 254 -23.25 -4.39 6.51
N ARG A 255 -24.35 -3.68 6.28
CA ARG A 255 -25.25 -3.19 7.34
C ARG A 255 -26.65 -3.73 7.15
N GLY A 256 -27.16 -4.42 8.18
CA GLY A 256 -28.49 -5.04 8.13
C GLY A 256 -28.62 -6.07 7.01
N GLY A 257 -27.54 -6.75 6.63
CA GLY A 257 -27.52 -7.71 5.53
C GLY A 257 -27.52 -7.09 4.14
N THR A 258 -27.25 -5.78 4.02
CA THR A 258 -27.14 -5.07 2.74
C THR A 258 -25.89 -4.21 2.67
N CYS A 259 -25.30 -4.10 1.48
CA CYS A 259 -24.15 -3.25 1.25
C CYS A 259 -24.55 -1.79 1.13
N VAL A 260 -24.03 -0.96 2.03
CA VAL A 260 -24.32 0.47 2.07
C VAL A 260 -23.03 1.28 2.07
N ALA A 261 -23.08 2.49 1.55
CA ALA A 261 -21.97 3.43 1.65
C ALA A 261 -21.69 3.76 3.13
N PRO A 262 -20.41 3.98 3.50
CA PRO A 262 -20.07 4.47 4.83
C PRO A 262 -20.72 5.83 5.10
N ALA A 263 -20.97 6.12 6.37
CA ALA A 263 -21.61 7.37 6.79
C ALA A 263 -20.66 8.58 6.61
N ASP A 264 -21.18 9.63 5.99
CA ASP A 264 -20.53 10.95 5.90
C ASP A 264 -20.53 11.67 7.27
N GLU A 265 -19.87 12.82 7.34
CA GLU A 265 -19.81 13.65 8.55
C GLU A 265 -21.22 14.00 9.07
N GLY A 266 -21.46 13.78 10.37
CA GLY A 266 -22.77 13.91 11.01
C GLY A 266 -23.71 12.70 10.82
N GLY A 267 -23.33 11.73 9.98
CA GLY A 267 -24.06 10.47 9.80
C GLY A 267 -23.95 9.55 11.01
N ASP A 268 -24.93 8.64 11.18
CA ASP A 268 -24.98 7.72 12.31
C ASP A 268 -23.92 6.61 12.22
N CYS A 269 -23.26 6.35 13.34
CA CYS A 269 -22.32 5.26 13.55
C CYS A 269 -22.56 4.57 14.91
N PRO A 270 -23.52 3.64 15.03
CA PRO A 270 -23.65 2.82 16.24
C PRO A 270 -22.35 2.06 16.64
N LEU A 271 -21.52 1.67 15.65
CA LEU A 271 -20.29 0.89 15.81
C LEU A 271 -19.06 1.63 15.27
N SER A 272 -17.88 1.29 15.82
CA SER A 272 -16.61 1.80 15.30
C SER A 272 -16.36 1.30 13.88
N GLY A 273 -16.05 2.22 12.96
CA GLY A 273 -15.69 1.90 11.57
C GLY A 273 -16.78 2.17 10.55
N GLU A 274 -17.98 2.60 10.95
CA GLU A 274 -19.09 2.91 10.03
C GLU A 274 -18.95 4.23 9.28
N CYS A 275 -17.97 5.03 9.68
CA CYS A 275 -17.68 6.31 9.08
C CYS A 275 -16.77 6.17 7.87
N ARG A 276 -16.81 7.18 7.01
CA ARG A 276 -15.84 7.35 5.91
C ARG A 276 -14.40 7.34 6.45
N ARG A 277 -13.43 6.93 5.62
CA ARG A 277 -12.04 6.61 6.02
C ARG A 277 -11.28 7.76 6.73
N ASP A 278 -11.71 8.99 6.51
CA ASP A 278 -11.20 10.26 7.07
C ASP A 278 -11.97 10.76 8.31
N LEU A 279 -12.95 9.98 8.76
CA LEU A 279 -13.82 10.29 9.88
C LEU A 279 -13.70 9.22 10.96
N PHE A 280 -13.92 9.59 12.20
CA PHE A 280 -14.06 8.64 13.31
C PHE A 280 -15.48 8.66 13.85
N CYS A 281 -15.88 7.56 14.48
CA CYS A 281 -17.16 7.51 15.16
C CYS A 281 -17.03 8.08 16.58
N GLU A 282 -17.66 9.22 16.84
CA GLU A 282 -17.67 9.83 18.16
C GLU A 282 -18.57 9.02 19.11
N ALA A 283 -17.96 8.41 20.14
CA ALA A 283 -18.65 7.46 21.02
C ALA A 283 -19.89 8.05 21.73
N ALA A 284 -19.84 9.34 22.09
CA ALA A 284 -20.91 10.04 22.82
C ALA A 284 -22.13 10.36 21.93
N SER A 285 -21.88 10.88 20.73
CA SER A 285 -22.95 11.30 19.80
C SER A 285 -23.41 10.17 18.87
N LYS A 286 -22.60 9.11 18.74
CA LYS A 286 -22.75 8.06 17.70
C LYS A 286 -22.83 8.68 16.31
N LYS A 287 -22.06 9.75 16.08
CA LYS A 287 -21.95 10.44 14.79
C LYS A 287 -20.53 10.39 14.25
N CYS A 288 -20.42 10.36 12.93
CA CYS A 288 -19.14 10.49 12.24
C CYS A 288 -18.63 11.93 12.30
N ARG A 289 -17.37 12.10 12.70
CA ARG A 289 -16.70 13.40 12.88
C ARG A 289 -15.35 13.38 12.18
N ALA A 290 -14.94 14.50 11.62
CA ALA A 290 -13.59 14.67 11.11
C ALA A 290 -12.57 14.65 12.25
N PHE A 291 -11.39 14.08 12.01
CA PHE A 291 -10.27 14.20 12.94
C PHE A 291 -9.87 15.67 13.06
N SER A 292 -10.13 16.28 14.22
CA SER A 292 -9.54 17.59 14.54
C SER A 292 -8.16 17.37 15.14
N VAL A 293 -7.11 17.67 14.37
CA VAL A 293 -5.76 17.73 14.93
C VAL A 293 -5.71 18.93 15.87
N VAL A 294 -5.55 18.67 17.17
CA VAL A 294 -5.28 19.73 18.15
C VAL A 294 -3.95 20.38 17.80
N GLY A 295 -3.94 21.71 17.67
CA GLY A 295 -2.74 22.47 17.33
C GLY A 295 -1.62 22.28 18.36
N ALA A 296 -0.37 22.48 17.93
CA ALA A 296 0.79 22.37 18.81
C ALA A 296 0.64 23.24 20.07
N GLY A 297 0.72 22.62 21.24
CA GLY A 297 0.55 23.29 22.54
C GLY A 297 -0.85 23.25 23.14
N ALA A 298 -1.86 22.76 22.41
CA ALA A 298 -3.13 22.39 23.02
C ALA A 298 -2.93 21.10 23.84
N ALA A 299 -3.47 21.06 25.05
CA ALA A 299 -3.47 19.85 25.85
C ALA A 299 -4.12 18.74 25.03
N CYS A 300 -3.46 17.58 24.90
CA CYS A 300 -4.12 16.36 24.47
C CYS A 300 -5.16 16.03 25.55
N GLY A 301 -6.35 16.63 25.42
CA GLY A 301 -7.44 16.39 26.33
C GLY A 301 -7.69 14.90 26.33
N ALA A 302 -7.55 14.27 27.49
CA ALA A 302 -8.06 12.94 27.70
C ALA A 302 -9.54 12.99 27.29
N HIS A 303 -9.87 12.39 26.15
CA HIS A 303 -11.23 11.94 25.93
C HIS A 303 -11.44 10.89 27.02
N ASP A 304 -12.19 11.27 28.05
CA ASP A 304 -12.51 10.40 29.17
C ASP A 304 -13.16 9.12 28.65
N GLY A 305 -12.39 8.03 28.68
CA GLY A 305 -12.91 6.68 28.60
C GLY A 305 -12.84 5.97 27.25
N GLU A 306 -11.65 5.83 26.65
CA GLU A 306 -11.18 4.53 26.16
C GLU A 306 -9.69 4.59 25.82
N ARG A 307 -8.95 3.55 26.21
CA ARG A 307 -7.50 3.45 26.04
C ARG A 307 -7.09 3.62 24.57
N ALA A 308 -6.58 4.80 24.21
CA ALA A 308 -5.77 4.98 23.02
C ALA A 308 -4.43 4.26 23.24
N ALA A 309 -4.37 3.00 22.84
CA ALA A 309 -3.12 2.31 22.56
C ALA A 309 -2.75 2.57 21.10
N PHE A 310 -1.96 3.62 20.84
CA PHE A 310 -1.13 3.73 19.64
C PHE A 310 0.07 4.65 19.93
N LEU A 311 1.17 4.02 20.32
CA LEU A 311 2.55 4.34 19.95
C LEU A 311 3.25 3.00 19.67
#